data_AF-A0A8J6FEM6-F1
#
_entry.id   AF-A0A8J6FEM6-F1
#
_cell.length_a   1.000
_cell.length_b   1.000
_cell.length_c   1.000
_cell.angle_alpha   90.00
_cell.angle_beta   90.00
_cell.angle_gamma   90.00
#
_symmetry.space_group_name_H-M   'P 1'
#
loop_
_entity.id
_entity.type
_entity.pdbx_description
1 polymer ?
#
loop_
_entity_poly.entity_id
_entity_poly.type
_entity_poly.pdbx_seq_one_letter_code
_entity_poly.pdbx_strand_id
1 'polypeptide(L)' 'ALTDQQQFGKADEMYDQCIDLEPDNATTYVHKGLLQLQWKQDLDKGLDLISKAIEIDNKCDFAYETMGTIEVQRGNLD' A
#
# COMPACT_ATOMS: atom_id res chain seq x y z
N ALA A 1 18.43 -9.01 3.16
CA ALA A 1 18.68 -8.54 4.55
C ALA A 1 19.35 -7.14 4.66
N LEU A 2 20.27 -6.70 3.80
CA LEU A 2 20.57 -5.25 3.64
C LEU A 2 20.17 -4.76 2.25
N THR A 3 20.44 -5.59 1.24
CA THR A 3 19.99 -5.41 -0.14
C THR A 3 18.48 -5.22 -0.23
N ASP A 4 17.69 -6.09 0.41
CA ASP A 4 16.22 -5.97 0.38
C ASP A 4 15.76 -4.65 1.02
N GLN A 5 16.36 -4.23 2.16
CA GLN A 5 16.02 -2.94 2.78
C GLN A 5 16.35 -1.76 1.86
N GLN A 6 17.46 -1.84 1.12
CA GLN A 6 17.83 -0.82 0.13
C GLN A 6 16.87 -0.82 -1.07
N GLN A 7 16.42 -2.01 -1.50
CA GLN A 7 15.45 -2.15 -2.59
C GLN A 7 14.07 -1.62 -2.17
N PHE A 8 13.62 -1.94 -0.96
CA PHE A 8 12.36 -1.42 -0.43
C PHE A 8 12.41 0.10 -0.22
N GLY A 9 13.53 0.65 0.26
CA GLY A 9 13.72 2.10 0.37
C GLY A 9 13.62 2.81 -0.98
N LYS A 10 14.30 2.27 -2.01
CA LYS A 10 14.18 2.78 -3.38
C LYS A 10 12.75 2.65 -3.92
N ALA A 11 12.07 1.54 -3.63
CA ALA A 11 10.68 1.36 -4.05
C ALA A 11 9.75 2.40 -3.39
N ASP A 12 9.96 2.72 -2.13
CA ASP A 12 9.19 3.75 -1.41
C ASP A 12 9.38 5.13 -2.06
N GLU A 13 10.63 5.50 -2.35
CA GLU A 13 10.97 6.74 -3.06
C GLU A 13 10.34 6.80 -4.47
N MET A 14 10.30 5.68 -5.20
CA MET A 14 9.64 5.62 -6.51
C MET A 14 8.12 5.79 -6.40
N TYR A 15 7.49 5.20 -5.38
CA TYR A 15 6.06 5.40 -5.16
C TYR A 15 5.74 6.84 -4.71
N ASP A 16 6.60 7.47 -3.93
CA ASP A 16 6.49 8.92 -3.64
C ASP A 16 6.51 9.75 -4.92
N GLN A 17 7.46 9.49 -5.83
CA GLN A 17 7.51 10.19 -7.11
C GLN A 17 6.28 9.92 -7.98
N CYS A 18 5.77 8.68 -7.99
CA CYS A 18 4.53 8.37 -8.70
C CYS A 18 3.33 9.15 -8.13
N ILE A 19 3.25 9.31 -6.80
CA ILE A 19 2.22 10.10 -6.13
C ILE A 19 2.35 11.59 -6.49
N ASP A 20 3.58 12.11 -6.53
CA ASP A 20 3.82 13.51 -6.90
C ASP A 20 3.42 13.80 -8.36
N LEU A 21 3.63 12.83 -9.26
CA LEU A 21 3.31 12.94 -10.69
C LEU A 21 1.82 12.70 -10.99
N GLU A 22 1.23 11.70 -10.34
CA GLU A 22 -0.16 11.25 -10.54
C GLU A 22 -0.85 11.08 -9.18
N PRO A 23 -1.23 12.18 -8.51
CA PRO A 23 -1.79 12.13 -7.16
C PRO A 23 -3.18 11.47 -7.11
N ASP A 24 -3.84 11.31 -8.25
CA ASP A 24 -5.14 10.65 -8.43
C ASP A 24 -5.03 9.20 -8.93
N ASN A 25 -3.83 8.63 -9.01
CA ASN A 25 -3.65 7.22 -9.34
C ASN A 25 -3.82 6.34 -8.10
N ALA A 26 -5.05 5.89 -7.84
CA ALA A 26 -5.41 5.03 -6.72
C ALA A 26 -4.50 3.78 -6.59
N THR A 27 -4.13 3.16 -7.72
CA THR A 27 -3.29 1.95 -7.74
C THR A 27 -1.94 2.19 -7.08
N THR A 28 -1.32 3.36 -7.30
CA THR A 28 -0.04 3.72 -6.67
C THR A 28 -0.12 3.70 -5.15
N TYR A 29 -1.22 4.19 -4.58
CA TYR A 29 -1.44 4.18 -3.14
C TYR A 29 -1.62 2.75 -2.60
N VAL A 30 -2.33 1.87 -3.32
CA VAL A 30 -2.45 0.44 -2.94
C VAL A 30 -1.07 -0.23 -2.92
N HIS A 31 -0.27 -0.03 -3.97
CA HIS A 31 1.07 -0.60 -4.07
C HIS A 31 2.00 -0.11 -2.97
N LYS A 32 1.96 1.19 -2.66
CA LYS A 32 2.73 1.76 -1.55
C LYS A 32 2.25 1.22 -0.21
N GLY A 33 0.94 1.07 -0.02
CA GLY A 33 0.36 0.44 1.18
C GLY A 33 0.89 -0.97 1.40
N LEU A 34 0.85 -1.81 0.36
CA LEU A 34 1.42 -3.15 0.36
C LEU A 34 2.93 -3.16 0.68
N LEU A 35 3.69 -2.20 0.13
CA LEU A 35 5.11 -2.05 0.46
C LEU A 35 5.30 -1.76 1.97
N GLN A 36 4.52 -0.87 2.57
CA GLN A 36 4.64 -0.55 4.00
C GLN A 36 4.28 -1.76 4.88
N LEU A 37 3.25 -2.52 4.50
CA LEU A 37 2.89 -3.77 5.16
C LEU A 37 4.02 -4.81 5.08
N GLN A 38 4.59 -5.01 3.90
CA GLN A 38 5.60 -6.04 3.69
C GLN A 38 6.98 -5.66 4.26
N TRP A 39 7.39 -4.40 4.12
CA TRP A 39 8.71 -3.94 4.50
C TRP A 39 8.79 -3.53 5.97
N LYS A 40 7.84 -2.70 6.41
CA LYS A 40 7.84 -2.12 7.76
C LYS A 40 6.95 -2.85 8.74
N GLN A 41 6.09 -3.76 8.25
CA GLN A 41 5.01 -4.36 9.06
C GLN A 41 4.12 -3.30 9.70
N ASP A 42 4.03 -2.13 9.05
CA ASP A 42 3.24 -1.00 9.51
C ASP A 42 1.83 -1.14 8.98
N LEU A 43 1.00 -1.85 9.75
CA LEU A 43 -0.39 -2.14 9.41
C LEU A 43 -1.23 -0.87 9.25
N ASP A 44 -1.08 0.05 10.18
CA ASP A 44 -1.86 1.29 10.21
C ASP A 44 -1.57 2.14 8.98
N LYS A 45 -0.29 2.35 8.65
CA LYS A 45 0.09 3.12 7.46
C LYS A 45 -0.31 2.42 6.16
N GLY A 46 -0.22 1.09 6.12
CA GLY A 46 -0.66 0.30 4.98
C GLY A 46 -2.16 0.47 4.70
N LEU A 47 -2.98 0.35 5.75
CA LEU A 47 -4.43 0.52 5.66
C LEU A 47 -4.85 1.95 5.34
N ASP A 48 -4.14 2.95 5.88
CA ASP A 48 -4.39 4.36 5.56
C ASP A 48 -4.17 4.64 4.06
N LEU A 49 -3.07 4.14 3.50
CA LEU A 49 -2.77 4.27 2.06
C LEU A 49 -3.82 3.56 1.18
N ILE A 50 -4.26 2.36 1.57
CA ILE A 50 -5.31 1.65 0.82
C ILE A 50 -6.67 2.35 0.94
N SER A 51 -6.98 2.90 2.12
CA SER A 51 -8.18 3.72 2.32
C SER A 51 -8.13 4.97 1.43
N LYS A 52 -6.95 5.59 1.31
CA LYS A 52 -6.73 6.72 0.41
C LYS A 52 -6.98 6.37 -1.06
N ALA A 53 -6.57 5.18 -1.48
CA ALA A 53 -6.86 4.68 -2.84
C ALA A 53 -8.38 4.62 -3.11
N ILE A 54 -9.18 4.19 -2.12
CA ILE A 54 -10.65 4.13 -2.22
C ILE A 54 -11.27 5.53 -2.23
N GLU A 55 -10.71 6.48 -1.47
CA GLU A 55 -11.15 7.88 -1.53
C GLU A 55 -10.93 8.51 -2.90
N ILE A 56 -9.80 8.18 -3.54
CA ILE A 56 -9.42 8.68 -4.87
C ILE A 56 -10.28 8.04 -5.96
N ASP A 57 -10.39 6.71 -5.94
CA ASP A 57 -11.25 5.94 -6.83
C ASP A 57 -12.09 4.95 -6.04
N ASN A 58 -13.35 5.32 -5.83
CA ASN A 58 -14.31 4.51 -5.07
C ASN A 58 -14.74 3.22 -5.80
N LYS A 59 -14.26 2.99 -7.02
CA LYS A 59 -14.44 1.78 -7.83
C LYS A 59 -13.12 1.05 -8.08
N CYS A 60 -12.05 1.38 -7.35
CA CYS A 60 -10.78 0.70 -7.48
C CYS A 60 -10.90 -0.74 -6.94
N ASP A 61 -11.19 -1.70 -7.83
CA ASP A 61 -11.33 -3.11 -7.50
C ASP A 61 -10.10 -3.65 -6.74
N PHE A 62 -8.90 -3.21 -7.14
CA PHE A 62 -7.65 -3.63 -6.53
C PHE A 62 -7.51 -3.17 -5.07
N ALA A 63 -8.02 -1.98 -4.73
CA ALA A 63 -8.01 -1.48 -3.36
C ALA A 63 -8.91 -2.34 -2.46
N TYR A 64 -10.13 -2.65 -2.90
CA TYR A 64 -11.06 -3.49 -2.14
C TYR A 64 -10.57 -4.94 -2.01
N GLU A 65 -10.01 -5.52 -3.08
CA GLU A 65 -9.40 -6.86 -3.03
C GLU A 65 -8.25 -6.91 -2.01
N THR A 66 -7.39 -5.90 -2.02
CA THR A 66 -6.27 -5.79 -1.09
C THR A 66 -6.76 -5.65 0.35
N MET A 67 -7.74 -4.77 0.61
CA MET A 67 -8.34 -4.60 1.94
C MET A 67 -8.98 -5.89 2.45
N GLY A 68 -9.74 -6.59 1.60
CA GLY A 68 -10.34 -7.87 1.96
C GLY A 68 -9.28 -8.92 2.32
N THR A 69 -8.20 -8.99 1.56
CA THR A 69 -7.06 -9.88 1.84
C THR A 69 -6.42 -9.57 3.20
N ILE A 70 -6.22 -8.29 3.51
CA ILE A 70 -5.65 -7.87 4.79
C ILE A 70 -6.58 -8.22 5.95
N GLU A 71 -7.88 -7.96 5.84
CA GLU A 71 -8.85 -8.29 6.89
C GLU A 71 -8.97 -9.80 7.13
N VAL A 72 -8.90 -10.63 6.08
CA VAL A 72 -8.81 -12.09 6.23
C VAL A 72 -7.55 -12.50 6.98
N GLN A 73 -6.40 -11.89 6.66
CA GLN A 73 -5.15 -12.17 7.37
C GLN A 73 -5.26 -11.76 8.85
N ARG A 74 -5.86 -10.60 9.16
CA ARG A 74 -6.09 -10.15 10.54
C ARG A 74 -7.00 -11.08 11.32
N GLY A 75 -8.15 -11.45 10.75
CA GLY A 75 -9.09 -12.37 11.40
C GLY A 75 -8.57 -13.80 11.60
N ASN A 76 -7.49 -14.18 10.89
CA ASN A 76 -6.78 -15.45 11.11
C ASN A 76 -5.66 -15.35 12.15
N LEU A 77 -5.31 -14.13 12.60
CA LEU A 77 -4.29 -13.88 13.63
C LEU A 77 -4.90 -13.70 15.04
N ASP A 78 -6.23 -13.62 15.13
CA ASP A 78 -7.01 -13.62 16.38
C ASP A 78 -7.27 -15.05 16.90
#